data_AF-A0A429LW39-F1
#
_entry.id   AF-A0A429LW39-F1
#
_cell.length_a   1.000
_cell.length_b   1.000
_cell.length_c   1.000
_cell.angle_alpha   90.00
_cell.angle_beta   90.00
_cell.angle_gamma   90.00
#
_symmetry.space_group_name_H-M   'P 1'
#
loop_
_entity.id
_entity.type
_entity.pdbx_description
1 polymer ?
#
loop_
_entity_poly.entity_id
_entity_poly.type
_entity_poly.pdbx_seq_one_letter_code
_entity_poly.pdbx_strand_id
1 'polypeptide(L)'
;SKEKIALRRAIAMSRSIDQEIKLVRNSDAERLHFPVPPGVVGYDPQYRSSTPYSVKAANLLLDRYHYKKDASGWRTQPNGKPLVV
;
A
#
# COMPACT_ATOMS: atom_id res chain seq x y z
N SER A 1 -9.00 -13.93 4.73
CA SER A 1 -10.28 -13.25 4.47
C SER A 1 -10.06 -12.06 3.54
N LYS A 2 -11.12 -11.52 2.93
CA LYS A 2 -11.00 -10.42 1.94
C LYS A 2 -10.58 -9.10 2.61
N GLU A 3 -11.01 -8.88 3.84
CA GLU A 3 -10.66 -7.71 4.67
C GLU A 3 -9.15 -7.62 4.88
N LYS A 4 -8.49 -8.75 5.22
CA LYS A 4 -7.03 -8.78 5.39
C LYS A 4 -6.25 -8.52 4.09
N ILE A 5 -6.79 -8.94 2.94
CA ILE A 5 -6.20 -8.63 1.64
C ILE A 5 -6.32 -7.12 1.36
N ALA A 6 -7.49 -6.54 1.63
CA ALA A 6 -7.73 -5.11 1.48
C ALA A 6 -6.80 -4.28 2.37
N LEU A 7 -6.61 -4.69 3.63
CA LEU A 7 -5.68 -4.05 4.57
C LEU A 7 -4.24 -4.03 4.03
N ARG A 8 -3.71 -5.17 3.58
CA ARG A 8 -2.34 -5.24 3.02
C ARG A 8 -2.18 -4.33 1.79
N ARG A 9 -3.18 -4.30 0.91
CA ARG A 9 -3.17 -3.41 -0.25
C ARG A 9 -3.20 -1.95 0.17
N ALA A 10 -4.06 -1.58 1.11
CA ALA A 10 -4.15 -0.21 1.61
C ALA A 10 -2.84 0.28 2.23
N ILE A 11 -2.14 -0.57 3.00
CA ILE A 11 -0.82 -0.26 3.57
C ILE A 11 0.22 -0.02 2.46
N ALA A 12 0.25 -0.88 1.43
CA ALA A 12 1.16 -0.67 0.30
C ALA A 12 0.85 0.64 -0.47
N MET A 13 -0.43 0.95 -0.65
CA MET A 13 -0.90 2.15 -1.34
C MET A 13 -0.68 3.46 -0.55
N SER A 14 -0.47 3.40 0.77
CA SER A 14 -0.27 4.60 1.61
C SER A 14 1.17 5.12 1.63
N ARG A 15 2.15 4.36 1.12
CA ARG A 15 3.58 4.74 1.11
C ARG A 15 4.00 5.27 -0.26
N SER A 16 4.57 6.48 -0.27
CA SER A 16 5.19 7.05 -1.47
C SER A 16 6.64 6.61 -1.58
N ILE A 17 6.92 5.56 -2.37
CA ILE A 17 8.30 5.13 -2.64
C ILE A 17 9.08 6.22 -3.39
N ASP A 18 8.43 7.00 -4.28
CA ASP A 18 9.14 8.05 -5.02
C ASP A 18 9.63 9.17 -4.09
N GLN A 19 8.82 9.55 -3.09
CA GLN A 19 9.26 10.51 -2.06
C GLN A 19 10.38 9.94 -1.20
N GLU A 20 10.31 8.66 -0.84
CA GLU A 20 11.38 8.00 -0.09
C GLU A 20 12.69 7.95 -0.88
N ILE A 21 12.63 7.57 -2.17
CA ILE A 21 13.78 7.60 -3.07
C ILE A 21 14.38 9.00 -3.10
N LYS A 22 13.56 10.03 -3.29
CA LYS A 22 14.02 11.41 -3.37
C LYS A 22 14.65 11.92 -2.07
N LEU A 23 13.98 11.70 -0.94
CA LEU A 23 14.34 12.34 0.34
C LEU A 23 15.29 11.51 1.20
N VAL A 24 15.07 10.19 1.27
CA VAL A 24 15.83 9.29 2.14
C VAL A 24 17.03 8.69 1.41
N ARG A 25 16.85 8.39 0.11
CA ARG A 25 17.89 7.76 -0.72
C ARG A 25 18.62 8.73 -1.63
N ASN A 26 18.39 10.04 -1.49
CA ASN A 26 19.03 11.08 -2.29
C ASN A 26 18.95 10.84 -3.81
N SER A 27 17.83 10.27 -4.28
CA SER A 27 17.61 9.86 -5.68
C SER A 27 18.53 8.73 -6.19
N ASP A 28 19.23 8.03 -5.30
CA ASP A 28 20.10 6.88 -5.61
C ASP A 28 19.35 5.54 -5.50
N ALA A 29 18.17 5.48 -6.11
CA ALA A 29 17.39 4.25 -6.22
C ALA A 29 16.32 4.36 -7.30
N GLU A 30 15.92 3.21 -7.84
CA GLU A 30 14.78 3.08 -8.74
C GLU A 30 13.67 2.26 -8.09
N ARG A 31 12.41 2.62 -8.37
CA ARG A 31 11.25 1.89 -7.86
C ARG A 31 11.07 0.57 -8.62
N LEU A 32 11.06 -0.53 -7.88
CA LEU A 32 10.55 -1.81 -8.40
C LEU A 32 9.02 -1.86 -8.35
N HIS A 33 8.39 -2.17 -9.49
CA HIS A 33 6.95 -2.35 -9.60
C HIS A 33 6.48 -3.77 -9.27
N PHE A 34 7.39 -4.74 -9.32
CA PHE A 34 7.21 -6.16 -8.99
C PHE A 34 8.58 -6.78 -8.61
N PRO A 35 8.63 -8.00 -8.05
CA PRO A 35 9.84 -8.54 -7.44
C PRO A 35 11.02 -8.82 -8.39
N VAL A 36 10.79 -8.93 -9.70
CA VAL A 36 11.86 -9.25 -10.66
C VAL A 36 12.40 -7.94 -11.24
N PRO A 37 13.70 -7.63 -11.06
CA PRO A 37 14.29 -6.39 -11.55
C PRO A 37 14.62 -6.45 -13.05
N PRO A 38 14.90 -5.30 -13.70
CA PRO A 38 15.42 -5.26 -15.06
C PRO A 38 16.67 -6.14 -15.23
N GLY A 39 16.77 -6.84 -16.36
CA GLY A 39 17.91 -7.71 -16.67
C GLY A 39 17.86 -9.13 -16.08
N VAL A 40 16.82 -9.47 -15.31
CA VAL A 40 16.60 -10.83 -14.78
C VAL A 40 15.46 -11.52 -15.53
N VAL A 41 15.60 -12.82 -15.77
CA VAL A 41 14.57 -13.65 -16.42
C VAL A 41 13.23 -13.50 -15.69
N GLY A 42 12.17 -13.20 -16.45
CA GLY A 42 10.84 -12.93 -15.91
C GLY A 42 10.53 -11.44 -15.69
N TYR A 43 11.45 -10.53 -16.03
CA TYR A 43 11.14 -9.10 -16.05
C TYR A 43 10.09 -8.77 -17.13
N ASP A 44 8.99 -8.15 -16.70
CA ASP A 44 7.94 -7.59 -17.55
C ASP A 44 7.87 -6.06 -17.40
N PRO A 45 8.33 -5.28 -18.41
CA PRO A 45 8.26 -3.82 -18.39
C PRO A 45 6.82 -3.28 -18.48
N GLN A 46 5.84 -4.11 -18.84
CA GLN A 46 4.43 -3.74 -18.95
C GLN A 46 3.62 -4.08 -17.69
N TYR A 47 4.26 -4.65 -16.66
CA TYR A 47 3.58 -5.05 -15.43
C TYR A 47 2.89 -3.86 -14.74
N ARG A 48 1.62 -4.04 -14.39
CA ARG A 48 0.84 -3.05 -13.62
C ARG A 48 0.52 -3.57 -12.23
N SER A 49 1.09 -2.91 -11.22
CA SER A 49 0.80 -3.23 -9.82
C SER A 49 -0.64 -2.92 -9.43
N SER A 50 -1.24 -3.81 -8.64
CA SER A 50 -2.58 -3.61 -8.05
C SER A 50 -2.60 -2.65 -6.86
N THR A 51 -1.45 -2.08 -6.48
CA THR A 51 -1.30 -1.19 -5.31
C THR A 51 -0.54 0.09 -5.67
N PRO A 52 -1.09 0.96 -6.54
CA PRO A 52 -0.48 2.26 -6.85
C PRO A 52 -0.48 3.15 -5.59
N TYR A 53 0.48 4.06 -5.48
CA TYR A 53 0.48 5.06 -4.41
C TYR A 53 -0.76 5.95 -4.55
N SER A 54 -1.67 5.87 -3.57
CA SER A 54 -2.88 6.70 -3.51
C SER A 54 -3.49 6.59 -2.13
N VAL A 55 -3.25 7.60 -1.29
CA VAL A 55 -3.82 7.69 0.07
C VAL A 55 -5.36 7.71 0.02
N LYS A 56 -5.94 8.37 -0.99
CA LYS A 56 -7.40 8.42 -1.18
C LYS A 56 -7.97 7.03 -1.48
N ALA A 57 -7.38 6.30 -2.42
CA ALA A 57 -7.87 4.97 -2.77
C ALA A 57 -7.60 3.94 -1.65
N ALA A 58 -6.51 4.07 -0.90
CA ALA A 58 -6.24 3.26 0.29
C ALA A 58 -7.35 3.43 1.34
N ASN A 59 -7.74 4.67 1.65
CA ASN A 59 -8.83 4.94 2.59
C ASN A 59 -10.17 4.37 2.10
N LEU A 60 -10.52 4.60 0.83
CA LEU A 60 -11.75 4.05 0.24
C LEU A 60 -11.79 2.52 0.29
N LEU A 61 -10.65 1.87 0.07
CA LEU A 61 -10.53 0.42 0.17
C LEU A 61 -10.77 -0.07 1.60
N LEU A 62 -10.21 0.62 2.60
CA LEU A 62 -10.45 0.31 4.01
C LEU A 62 -11.91 0.50 4.42
N ASP A 63 -12.54 1.59 3.96
CA ASP A 63 -13.96 1.89 4.21
C ASP A 63 -14.88 0.78 3.69
N ARG A 64 -14.62 0.31 2.46
CA ARG A 64 -15.37 -0.79 1.82
C ARG A 64 -15.33 -2.09 2.64
N TYR A 65 -14.25 -2.34 3.36
CA TYR A 65 -14.06 -3.54 4.18
C TYR A 65 -14.27 -3.28 5.68
N HIS A 66 -15.01 -2.21 6.02
CA HIS A 66 -15.44 -1.89 7.38
C HIS A 66 -14.32 -1.64 8.40
N TYR A 67 -13.12 -1.29 7.93
CA TYR A 67 -12.11 -0.69 8.79
C TYR A 67 -12.50 0.77 9.01
N LYS A 68 -13.21 1.10 10.10
CA LYS A 68 -13.74 2.46 10.34
C LYS A 68 -12.78 3.27 11.20
N LYS A 69 -12.81 4.60 11.08
CA LYS A 69 -12.13 5.46 12.06
C LYS A 69 -13.00 5.58 13.31
N ASP A 70 -12.40 5.44 14.48
CA ASP A 70 -13.06 5.75 15.75
C ASP A 70 -12.89 7.24 16.12
N ALA A 71 -13.36 7.63 17.30
CA ALA A 71 -13.28 9.00 17.81
C ALA A 71 -11.83 9.51 17.98
N SER A 72 -10.84 8.62 18.06
CA SER A 72 -9.43 8.98 18.13
C SER A 72 -8.80 9.19 16.74
N GLY A 73 -9.54 8.90 15.67
CA GLY A 73 -9.09 9.01 14.29
C GLY A 73 -8.32 7.77 13.78
N TRP A 74 -8.06 6.79 14.64
CA TRP A 74 -7.44 5.52 14.28
C TRP A 74 -8.46 4.55 13.68
N ARG A 75 -7.98 3.67 12.80
CA ARG A 75 -8.82 2.63 12.20
C ARG A 75 -9.07 1.51 13.21
N THR A 76 -10.27 0.93 13.20
CA THR A 76 -10.62 -0.30 13.92
C THR A 76 -10.63 -1.50 12.96
N GLN A 77 -10.50 -2.69 13.50
CA GLN A 77 -10.84 -3.92 12.78
C GLN A 77 -12.34 -3.95 12.42
N PRO A 78 -12.75 -4.77 11.43
CA PRO A 78 -14.16 -4.94 11.06
C PRO A 78 -15.04 -5.46 12.20
N ASN A 79 -14.45 -6.14 13.19
CA ASN A 79 -15.10 -6.60 14.41
C ASN A 79 -15.18 -5.52 15.52
N GLY A 80 -14.78 -4.28 15.23
CA GLY A 80 -14.80 -3.16 16.17
C GLY A 80 -13.62 -3.09 17.15
N LYS A 81 -12.74 -4.10 17.20
CA LYS A 81 -11.53 -4.06 18.04
C LYS A 81 -10.49 -3.10 17.46
N PRO A 82 -9.56 -2.56 18.26
CA PRO A 82 -8.46 -1.76 17.75
C PRO A 82 -7.68 -2.46 16.64
N LEU A 83 -7.32 -1.73 15.58
CA LEU A 83 -6.41 -2.23 14.56
C LEU A 83 -4.96 -2.06 15.05
N VAL A 84 -4.33 -3.17 15.38
CA VAL A 84 -2.90 -3.25 15.71
C VAL A 84 -2.25 -4.15 14.66
N VAL A 85 -1.12 -3.70 14.09
CA VAL A 85 -0.41 -4.33 12.96
C VAL A 85 1.05 -4.49 13.28
#